data_AF-A0A7X3G2Y2-F1
#
_entry.id   AF-A0A7X3G2Y2-F1
#
_cell.length_a   1.000
_cell.length_b   1.000
_cell.length_c   1.000
_cell.angle_alpha   90.00
_cell.angle_beta   90.00
_cell.angle_gamma   90.00
#
_symmetry.space_group_name_H-M   'P 1'
#
loop_
_entity.id
_entity.type
_entity.pdbx_description
1 polymer ?
#
loop_
_entity_poly.entity_id
_entity_poly.type
_entity_poly.pdbx_seq_one_letter_code
_entity_poly.pdbx_strand_id
1 'polypeptide(L)'
;MTNPSRRNAFKTLLAGAGAASLPILPAQAAASGTAACAPAFPGWGRGIEGQRKADRGDGTYVNPIIAGDHPDPTILKDGKDYYMTFSSFFSYPGIVIWHSTDLVNWAPVGPALKKPLGTIWALDLCKHDGRYFIYIPAAPDGNAWSIYAIWADRIEGPWSDPVDLKISGCIDPGHVVGEDGKRYLFVNGIRRIRLTDDGLATDGTVEPAYQPWRYPEDWVTENFAPEGPKLLRHGDYFYLITAVGGTAGPVTGHMVIAARSKSIDGPWEHCPHNPLVRTTGTNEPWWSRGHASLVEGPGGDWWMIYHGYENGYRTLGRQTLLEPMEWTADGWFRAQGGDLSKPIRKPRGGKAGPNGFALSDDFSKDRFGVQWSFHDPAPDEMTRVRFANGGLEIRGKGSMPVDSTPLTCGVGDRSYEAEITLDLAGPAEGGLLLYYNPKAFVGVGFTPDTVKTYQYAEEQPWARRPQAISSVRVRLTNDANVVTFRYSFDGGKTWILHGTRMEVSGIHHNVFGGFLSLKVGVYAAGKGTVRLRDFRYHALPSG
;
A
#
# COMPACT_ATOMS: atom_id res chain seq x y z
N MET A 1 -4.35 -31.51 54.58
CA MET A 1 -5.22 -30.93 53.53
C MET A 1 -4.32 -30.30 52.46
N THR A 2 -4.33 -30.92 51.27
CA THR A 2 -4.06 -30.37 49.92
C THR A 2 -2.85 -29.44 49.67
N ASN A 3 -1.73 -30.12 49.44
CA ASN A 3 -0.63 -29.95 48.47
C ASN A 3 -0.77 -28.94 47.29
N PRO A 4 0.26 -28.12 46.99
CA PRO A 4 0.54 -27.56 45.68
C PRO A 4 1.75 -28.26 45.00
N SER A 5 1.56 -28.73 43.77
CA SER A 5 2.57 -29.39 42.92
C SER A 5 2.18 -29.08 41.47
N ARG A 6 3.03 -28.78 40.48
CA ARG A 6 4.46 -29.05 40.25
C ARG A 6 5.00 -28.08 39.20
N ARG A 7 6.19 -27.52 39.48
CA ARG A 7 7.16 -27.01 38.51
C ARG A 7 8.15 -28.13 38.21
N ASN A 8 8.55 -28.23 36.94
CA ASN A 8 9.78 -28.83 36.40
C ASN A 8 10.07 -30.33 36.61
N ALA A 9 10.17 -31.05 35.50
CA ALA A 9 11.06 -32.18 35.36
C ALA A 9 11.65 -32.15 33.94
N PHE A 10 12.98 -32.04 33.82
CA PHE A 10 13.78 -33.04 33.10
C PHE A 10 15.27 -32.70 33.28
N LYS A 11 15.97 -33.60 33.98
CA LYS A 11 17.43 -33.70 34.02
C LYS A 11 17.81 -35.10 33.52
N THR A 12 18.66 -35.08 32.49
CA THR A 12 19.89 -35.88 32.29
C THR A 12 19.86 -37.40 32.44
N LEU A 13 20.42 -38.11 31.46
CA LEU A 13 21.57 -39.01 31.65
C LEU A 13 22.21 -39.43 30.32
N LEU A 14 23.54 -39.30 30.29
CA LEU A 14 24.48 -39.76 29.26
C LEU A 14 25.27 -40.94 29.86
N ALA A 15 25.40 -42.05 29.11
CA ALA A 15 26.56 -42.97 29.06
C ALA A 15 26.19 -44.24 28.26
N GLY A 16 26.85 -44.51 27.12
CA GLY A 16 27.67 -45.73 26.86
C GLY A 16 26.82 -46.95 26.46
N ALA A 17 27.12 -47.79 25.46
CA ALA A 17 28.34 -48.16 24.75
C ALA A 17 27.97 -48.63 23.33
N GLY A 18 28.96 -48.73 22.43
CA GLY A 18 28.76 -49.00 21.01
C GLY A 18 28.55 -50.46 20.62
N ALA A 19 28.21 -50.67 19.34
CA ALA A 19 28.58 -51.85 18.56
C ALA A 19 28.27 -51.63 17.06
N ALA A 20 29.19 -52.15 16.23
CA ALA A 20 29.02 -52.69 14.89
C ALA A 20 28.71 -51.76 13.70
N SER A 21 29.78 -51.46 12.97
CA SER A 21 29.81 -51.10 11.55
C SER A 21 29.34 -52.25 10.64
N LEU A 22 28.40 -51.95 9.73
CA LEU A 22 28.07 -52.76 8.55
C LEU A 22 28.22 -51.89 7.29
N PRO A 23 28.73 -52.42 6.16
CA PRO A 23 28.96 -51.63 4.96
C PRO A 23 27.65 -51.49 4.18
N ILE A 24 27.20 -50.25 3.97
CA ILE A 24 26.11 -49.95 3.03
C ILE A 24 26.77 -49.59 1.69
N LEU A 25 26.54 -50.45 0.68
CA LEU A 25 26.89 -50.22 -0.72
C LEU A 25 26.20 -48.94 -1.24
N PRO A 26 26.84 -48.16 -2.13
CA PRO A 26 26.25 -46.93 -2.64
C PRO A 26 25.09 -47.26 -3.58
N ALA A 27 23.86 -46.99 -3.14
CA ALA A 27 22.74 -46.86 -4.06
C ALA A 27 22.94 -45.57 -4.87
N GLN A 28 23.25 -45.70 -6.15
CA GLN A 28 23.15 -44.61 -7.11
C GLN A 28 21.68 -44.21 -7.24
N ALA A 29 21.25 -43.27 -6.42
CA ALA A 29 20.03 -42.52 -6.66
C ALA A 29 20.29 -41.60 -7.85
N ALA A 30 19.70 -41.92 -9.00
CA ALA A 30 19.61 -41.02 -10.13
C ALA A 30 18.86 -39.76 -9.68
N ALA A 31 19.61 -38.70 -9.41
CA ALA A 31 19.07 -37.36 -9.22
C ALA A 31 18.48 -36.89 -10.56
N SER A 32 17.20 -37.19 -10.78
CA SER A 32 16.38 -36.44 -11.73
C SER A 32 16.09 -35.06 -11.13
N GLY A 33 17.12 -34.23 -11.10
CA GLY A 33 17.00 -32.83 -10.78
C GLY A 33 16.27 -32.12 -11.91
N THR A 34 14.94 -32.11 -11.85
CA THR A 34 14.22 -30.95 -12.35
C THR A 34 14.45 -29.85 -11.32
N ALA A 35 15.56 -29.14 -11.46
CA ALA A 35 15.66 -27.81 -10.89
C ALA A 35 14.50 -27.04 -11.50
N ALA A 36 13.42 -26.87 -10.74
CA ALA A 36 12.40 -25.90 -11.06
C ALA A 36 13.16 -24.58 -11.22
N CYS A 37 13.34 -24.13 -12.47
CA CYS A 37 13.87 -22.80 -12.73
C CYS A 37 13.03 -21.86 -11.88
N ALA A 38 13.69 -21.13 -10.97
CA ALA A 38 13.07 -19.96 -10.37
C ALA A 38 12.44 -19.14 -11.51
N PRO A 39 11.18 -18.70 -11.39
CA PRO A 39 10.53 -17.96 -12.45
C PRO A 39 11.44 -16.79 -12.86
N ALA A 40 11.78 -16.73 -14.15
CA ALA A 40 12.61 -15.67 -14.69
C ALA A 40 12.00 -14.32 -14.28
N PHE A 41 12.82 -13.47 -13.66
CA PHE A 41 12.34 -12.21 -13.09
C PHE A 41 11.62 -11.36 -14.13
N PRO A 42 10.54 -10.67 -13.74
CA PRO A 42 9.90 -9.72 -14.63
C PRO A 42 10.92 -8.66 -15.05
N GLY A 43 11.13 -8.51 -16.36
CA GLY A 43 12.08 -7.54 -16.91
C GLY A 43 11.54 -6.11 -16.84
N TRP A 44 11.32 -5.59 -15.62
CA TRP A 44 10.93 -4.20 -15.39
C TRP A 44 11.97 -3.24 -15.96
N GLY A 45 11.50 -2.10 -16.44
CA GLY A 45 12.35 -0.95 -16.68
C GLY A 45 13.01 -0.45 -15.40
N ARG A 46 14.02 0.41 -15.56
CA ARG A 46 14.69 1.12 -14.46
C ARG A 46 14.35 2.60 -14.54
N GLY A 47 13.76 3.12 -13.47
CA GLY A 47 13.39 4.51 -13.28
C GLY A 47 14.46 5.30 -12.54
N ILE A 48 14.00 6.42 -11.94
CA ILE A 48 14.82 7.30 -11.10
C ILE A 48 15.42 6.47 -9.95
N GLU A 49 16.72 6.67 -9.65
CA GLU A 49 17.43 5.95 -8.57
C GLU A 49 17.45 4.42 -8.69
N GLY A 50 17.16 3.89 -9.88
CA GLY A 50 17.08 2.45 -10.14
C GLY A 50 15.71 1.83 -9.83
N GLN A 51 14.73 2.62 -9.36
CA GLN A 51 13.39 2.16 -8.98
C GLN A 51 12.71 1.36 -10.10
N ARG A 52 11.86 0.40 -9.74
CA ARG A 52 11.05 -0.35 -10.70
C ARG A 52 10.18 0.59 -11.54
N LYS A 53 10.27 0.44 -12.86
CA LYS A 53 9.41 1.14 -13.83
C LYS A 53 8.67 0.12 -14.69
N ALA A 54 7.36 0.27 -14.78
CA ALA A 54 6.50 -0.63 -15.55
C ALA A 54 6.80 -0.58 -17.06
N ASP A 55 6.91 0.63 -17.62
CA ASP A 55 7.20 0.86 -19.03
C ASP A 55 8.61 0.39 -19.40
N ARG A 56 8.70 -0.50 -20.40
CA ARG A 56 9.94 -1.11 -20.88
C ARG A 56 10.59 -0.34 -22.02
N GLY A 57 9.96 0.71 -22.54
CA GLY A 57 10.47 1.53 -23.64
C GLY A 57 10.39 0.88 -25.03
N ASP A 58 9.84 -0.33 -25.13
CA ASP A 58 9.69 -1.11 -26.37
C ASP A 58 8.22 -1.22 -26.84
N GLY A 59 7.34 -0.39 -26.27
CA GLY A 59 5.89 -0.45 -26.50
C GLY A 59 5.17 -1.50 -25.65
N THR A 60 5.86 -2.11 -24.68
CA THR A 60 5.27 -2.99 -23.66
C THR A 60 5.50 -2.46 -22.25
N TYR A 61 4.73 -2.98 -21.29
CA TYR A 61 4.91 -2.74 -19.86
C TYR A 61 4.82 -4.06 -19.09
N VAL A 62 5.30 -4.04 -17.84
CA VAL A 62 5.16 -5.15 -16.89
C VAL A 62 4.58 -4.59 -15.59
N ASN A 63 3.57 -5.26 -15.05
CA ASN A 63 2.97 -4.85 -13.77
C ASN A 63 3.96 -4.97 -12.61
N PRO A 64 3.82 -4.15 -11.56
CA PRO A 64 2.74 -3.19 -11.34
C PRO A 64 2.99 -1.87 -12.06
N ILE A 65 1.92 -1.17 -12.47
CA ILE A 65 2.03 0.17 -13.06
C ILE A 65 2.41 1.24 -12.04
N ILE A 66 2.05 1.02 -10.76
CA ILE A 66 2.57 1.76 -9.61
C ILE A 66 2.97 0.76 -8.53
N ALA A 67 4.27 0.73 -8.22
CA ALA A 67 4.87 -0.19 -7.28
C ALA A 67 4.76 0.32 -5.83
N GLY A 68 4.82 -0.62 -4.88
CA GLY A 68 4.56 -0.31 -3.46
C GLY A 68 3.06 -0.13 -3.17
N ASP A 69 2.74 0.19 -1.92
CA ASP A 69 1.38 0.15 -1.39
C ASP A 69 0.51 1.29 -1.94
N HIS A 70 -0.13 0.99 -3.07
CA HIS A 70 -1.08 1.83 -3.81
C HIS A 70 -2.40 1.04 -4.00
N PRO A 71 -3.13 0.80 -2.91
CA PRO A 71 -4.36 0.02 -2.91
C PRO A 71 -5.60 0.80 -3.35
N ASP A 72 -6.63 0.03 -3.68
CA ASP A 72 -7.99 0.53 -3.94
C ASP A 72 -8.01 1.67 -4.98
N PRO A 73 -7.41 1.46 -6.17
CA PRO A 73 -7.30 2.52 -7.17
C PRO A 73 -8.68 3.01 -7.62
N THR A 74 -8.93 4.30 -7.43
CA THR A 74 -10.01 5.02 -8.12
C THR A 74 -9.41 5.92 -9.18
N ILE A 75 -9.91 5.80 -10.41
CA ILE A 75 -9.38 6.49 -11.58
C ILE A 75 -10.46 7.36 -12.24
N LEU A 76 -10.04 8.56 -12.64
CA LEU A 76 -10.82 9.52 -13.40
C LEU A 76 -10.12 9.81 -14.72
N LYS A 77 -10.85 9.66 -15.84
CA LYS A 77 -10.44 10.20 -17.15
C LYS A 77 -11.08 11.58 -17.33
N ASP A 78 -10.27 12.58 -17.65
CA ASP A 78 -10.72 13.94 -17.94
C ASP A 78 -10.06 14.45 -19.23
N GLY A 79 -10.77 14.30 -20.35
CA GLY A 79 -10.21 14.51 -21.67
C GLY A 79 -9.09 13.52 -22.00
N LYS A 80 -7.86 14.02 -22.15
CA LYS A 80 -6.65 13.21 -22.43
C LYS A 80 -5.90 12.79 -21.16
N ASP A 81 -6.30 13.33 -20.02
CA ASP A 81 -5.59 13.21 -18.75
C ASP A 81 -6.27 12.16 -17.89
N TYR A 82 -5.45 11.39 -17.18
CA TYR A 82 -5.90 10.36 -16.25
C TYR A 82 -5.39 10.72 -14.87
N TYR A 83 -6.30 10.69 -13.89
CA TYR A 83 -5.98 10.94 -12.49
C TYR A 83 -6.34 9.74 -11.64
N MET A 84 -5.47 9.37 -10.71
CA MET A 84 -5.68 8.26 -9.81
C MET A 84 -5.25 8.60 -8.40
N THR A 85 -5.93 8.03 -7.41
CA THR A 85 -5.54 8.10 -6.00
C THR A 85 -5.94 6.79 -5.31
N PHE A 86 -5.47 6.63 -4.07
CA PHE A 86 -5.43 5.38 -3.33
C PHE A 86 -5.82 5.61 -1.86
N SER A 87 -6.23 4.55 -1.19
CA SER A 87 -6.37 4.56 0.28
C SER A 87 -5.05 4.95 0.94
N SER A 88 -5.05 5.98 1.79
CA SER A 88 -3.85 6.44 2.50
C SER A 88 -3.71 5.87 3.93
N PHE A 89 -4.75 5.22 4.44
CA PHE A 89 -4.86 4.71 5.81
C PHE A 89 -4.48 5.79 6.82
N PHE A 90 -3.37 5.59 7.52
CA PHE A 90 -2.88 6.45 8.57
C PHE A 90 -1.82 7.46 8.08
N SER A 91 -1.59 7.56 6.76
CA SER A 91 -0.52 8.42 6.21
C SER A 91 -1.08 9.83 5.95
N TYR A 92 -0.49 10.84 6.60
CA TYR A 92 -0.86 12.25 6.40
C TYR A 92 0.35 13.17 6.20
N PRO A 93 0.23 14.21 5.32
CA PRO A 93 -0.86 14.45 4.37
C PRO A 93 -1.07 13.26 3.42
N GLY A 94 -2.33 12.95 3.10
CA GLY A 94 -2.74 11.73 2.41
C GLY A 94 -3.52 12.02 1.12
N ILE A 95 -4.05 10.95 0.52
CA ILE A 95 -4.81 11.00 -0.75
C ILE A 95 -4.01 11.72 -1.83
N VAL A 96 -2.85 11.13 -2.17
CA VAL A 96 -1.95 11.69 -3.19
C VAL A 96 -2.58 11.48 -4.55
N ILE A 97 -2.80 12.56 -5.28
CA ILE A 97 -3.25 12.50 -6.67
C ILE A 97 -2.07 12.17 -7.56
N TRP A 98 -2.25 11.22 -8.47
CA TRP A 98 -1.32 10.83 -9.52
C TRP A 98 -1.89 11.18 -10.89
N HIS A 99 -1.01 11.51 -11.84
CA HIS A 99 -1.37 11.89 -13.20
C HIS A 99 -0.67 10.99 -14.23
N SER A 100 -1.37 10.68 -15.32
CA SER A 100 -0.86 9.99 -16.50
C SER A 100 -1.57 10.45 -17.77
N THR A 101 -0.93 10.21 -18.92
CA THR A 101 -1.51 10.36 -20.26
C THR A 101 -1.46 9.06 -21.09
N ASP A 102 -0.99 7.96 -20.49
CA ASP A 102 -0.86 6.67 -21.16
C ASP A 102 -1.24 5.45 -20.29
N LEU A 103 -1.79 5.68 -19.09
CA LEU A 103 -2.16 4.69 -18.06
C LEU A 103 -1.00 3.85 -17.49
N VAL A 104 0.24 4.03 -17.97
CA VAL A 104 1.39 3.22 -17.56
C VAL A 104 2.42 4.05 -16.81
N ASN A 105 2.69 5.27 -17.29
CA ASN A 105 3.63 6.19 -16.68
C ASN A 105 2.86 7.18 -15.80
N TRP A 106 3.01 7.02 -14.48
CA TRP A 106 2.36 7.85 -13.47
C TRP A 106 3.34 8.69 -12.67
N ALA A 107 3.00 9.95 -12.40
CA ALA A 107 3.75 10.83 -11.50
C ALA A 107 2.79 11.53 -10.51
N PRO A 108 3.25 11.81 -9.28
CA PRO A 108 2.41 12.46 -8.28
C PRO A 108 2.21 13.95 -8.61
N VAL A 109 0.99 14.43 -8.36
CA VAL A 109 0.58 15.83 -8.42
C VAL A 109 0.71 16.48 -7.04
N GLY A 110 0.18 15.82 -6.00
CA GLY A 110 0.20 16.32 -4.62
C GLY A 110 -0.90 15.73 -3.73
N PRO A 111 -0.85 15.98 -2.42
CA PRO A 111 -1.85 15.49 -1.47
C PRO A 111 -3.15 16.29 -1.54
N ALA A 112 -4.29 15.60 -1.52
CA ALA A 112 -5.61 16.21 -1.43
C ALA A 112 -6.08 16.41 0.03
N LEU A 113 -5.63 15.57 0.97
CA LEU A 113 -6.08 15.60 2.37
C LEU A 113 -4.93 15.93 3.33
N LYS A 114 -4.97 17.13 3.92
CA LYS A 114 -3.95 17.58 4.89
C LYS A 114 -4.36 17.36 6.34
N LYS A 115 -5.66 17.44 6.64
CA LYS A 115 -6.21 17.27 7.98
C LYS A 115 -6.38 15.79 8.32
N PRO A 116 -5.83 15.29 9.44
CA PRO A 116 -6.08 13.92 9.89
C PRO A 116 -7.57 13.66 10.13
N LEU A 117 -8.07 12.54 9.59
CA LEU A 117 -9.44 12.03 9.79
C LEU A 117 -9.42 10.57 10.28
N GLY A 118 -8.36 10.18 11.00
CA GLY A 118 -8.14 8.78 11.39
C GLY A 118 -7.72 7.91 10.21
N THR A 119 -8.28 6.72 10.07
CA THR A 119 -7.91 5.81 8.98
C THR A 119 -8.74 6.07 7.71
N ILE A 120 -8.07 6.17 6.56
CA ILE A 120 -8.69 6.38 5.24
C ILE A 120 -8.69 5.08 4.43
N TRP A 121 -9.88 4.61 4.05
CA TRP A 121 -10.08 3.42 3.20
C TRP A 121 -10.43 3.82 1.76
N ALA A 122 -10.87 2.85 0.96
CA ALA A 122 -11.09 3.00 -0.47
C ALA A 122 -12.04 4.16 -0.76
N LEU A 123 -11.61 5.05 -1.64
CA LEU A 123 -12.28 6.31 -1.93
C LEU A 123 -12.79 6.35 -3.37
N ASP A 124 -13.53 7.39 -3.71
CA ASP A 124 -13.95 7.65 -5.09
C ASP A 124 -13.55 9.05 -5.53
N LEU A 125 -12.82 9.13 -6.65
CA LEU A 125 -12.46 10.36 -7.32
C LEU A 125 -13.39 10.52 -8.53
N CYS A 126 -14.19 11.59 -8.54
CA CYS A 126 -15.05 11.90 -9.67
C CYS A 126 -15.02 13.38 -10.03
N LYS A 127 -15.55 13.70 -11.22
CA LYS A 127 -15.77 15.07 -11.67
C LYS A 127 -17.25 15.24 -11.99
N HIS A 128 -17.86 16.29 -11.46
CA HIS A 128 -19.25 16.64 -11.70
C HIS A 128 -19.38 18.15 -11.83
N ASP A 129 -20.08 18.62 -12.87
CA ASP A 129 -20.28 20.04 -13.18
C ASP A 129 -19.00 20.89 -13.12
N GLY A 130 -17.93 20.35 -13.71
CA GLY A 130 -16.63 21.03 -13.81
C GLY A 130 -15.77 20.96 -12.54
N ARG A 131 -16.29 20.43 -11.43
CA ARG A 131 -15.59 20.32 -10.14
C ARG A 131 -15.18 18.89 -9.84
N TYR A 132 -14.00 18.72 -9.22
CA TYR A 132 -13.51 17.44 -8.74
C TYR A 132 -13.99 17.19 -7.31
N PHE A 133 -14.38 15.95 -7.02
CA PHE A 133 -14.80 15.50 -5.70
C PHE A 133 -14.02 14.25 -5.32
N ILE A 134 -13.72 14.13 -4.03
CA ILE A 134 -13.26 12.87 -3.44
C ILE A 134 -14.18 12.52 -2.29
N TYR A 135 -14.81 11.35 -2.37
CA TYR A 135 -15.60 10.76 -1.30
C TYR A 135 -14.72 9.81 -0.48
N ILE A 136 -14.61 10.09 0.81
CA ILE A 136 -13.58 9.54 1.70
C ILE A 136 -14.27 8.80 2.84
N PRO A 137 -14.23 7.46 2.88
CA PRO A 137 -14.60 6.77 4.10
C PRO A 137 -13.49 6.96 5.14
N ALA A 138 -13.87 7.44 6.32
CA ALA A 138 -12.95 7.70 7.40
C ALA A 138 -13.56 7.34 8.76
N ALA A 139 -12.69 6.97 9.70
CA ALA A 139 -13.03 6.70 11.09
C ALA A 139 -12.14 7.54 12.04
N PRO A 140 -12.48 8.83 12.26
CA PRO A 140 -11.71 9.70 13.14
C PRO A 140 -11.67 9.18 14.58
N ASP A 141 -10.50 9.18 15.21
CA ASP A 141 -10.27 8.76 16.59
C ASP A 141 -10.77 7.34 16.92
N GLY A 142 -10.90 6.47 15.91
CA GLY A 142 -11.44 5.11 16.08
C GLY A 142 -12.96 5.05 16.32
N ASN A 143 -13.67 6.16 16.07
CA ASN A 143 -15.13 6.20 16.09
C ASN A 143 -15.74 5.42 14.91
N ALA A 144 -17.08 5.34 14.87
CA ALA A 144 -17.79 4.73 13.75
C ALA A 144 -17.43 5.40 12.41
N TRP A 145 -17.36 4.57 11.36
CA TRP A 145 -17.15 5.02 9.99
C TRP A 145 -18.20 6.04 9.56
N SER A 146 -17.76 7.07 8.83
CA SER A 146 -18.62 7.94 8.02
C SER A 146 -17.97 8.19 6.66
N ILE A 147 -18.76 8.68 5.71
CA ILE A 147 -18.25 9.18 4.43
C ILE A 147 -18.11 10.71 4.51
N TYR A 148 -16.93 11.20 4.18
CA TYR A 148 -16.61 12.61 4.04
C TYR A 148 -16.52 12.98 2.57
N ALA A 149 -16.68 14.25 2.24
CA ALA A 149 -16.42 14.79 0.91
C ALA A 149 -15.42 15.95 0.99
N ILE A 150 -14.46 15.95 0.06
CA ILE A 150 -13.67 17.14 -0.28
C ILE A 150 -13.86 17.46 -1.76
N TRP A 151 -13.66 18.72 -2.12
CA TRP A 151 -13.78 19.15 -3.51
C TRP A 151 -12.73 20.19 -3.89
N ALA A 152 -12.49 20.32 -5.19
CA ALA A 152 -11.63 21.34 -5.77
C ALA A 152 -12.09 21.70 -7.19
N ASP A 153 -11.96 22.97 -7.58
CA ASP A 153 -12.24 23.40 -8.96
C ASP A 153 -11.07 23.05 -9.91
N ARG A 154 -9.92 22.68 -9.35
CA ARG A 154 -8.72 22.20 -10.06
C ARG A 154 -8.19 20.95 -9.36
N ILE A 155 -7.72 19.97 -10.12
CA ILE A 155 -7.22 18.71 -9.55
C ILE A 155 -5.99 18.91 -8.66
N GLU A 156 -5.16 19.93 -8.93
CA GLU A 156 -4.01 20.27 -8.07
C GLU A 156 -4.40 20.98 -6.77
N GLY A 157 -5.69 21.28 -6.61
CA GLY A 157 -6.23 22.04 -5.50
C GLY A 157 -6.22 23.57 -5.68
N PRO A 158 -6.45 24.32 -4.59
CA PRO A 158 -6.64 23.83 -3.22
C PRO A 158 -7.90 22.97 -3.07
N TRP A 159 -7.78 21.89 -2.29
CA TRP A 159 -8.90 21.06 -1.88
C TRP A 159 -9.58 21.66 -0.64
N SER A 160 -10.91 21.54 -0.57
CA SER A 160 -11.71 22.04 0.56
C SER A 160 -11.38 21.32 1.86
N ASP A 161 -11.82 21.89 2.98
CA ASP A 161 -11.95 21.12 4.22
C ASP A 161 -12.95 19.98 4.04
N PRO A 162 -12.76 18.84 4.76
CA PRO A 162 -13.64 17.70 4.67
C PRO A 162 -15.01 17.97 5.30
N VAL A 163 -16.07 17.67 4.55
CA VAL A 163 -17.46 17.74 4.98
C VAL A 163 -17.97 16.34 5.32
N ASP A 164 -18.44 16.12 6.54
CA ASP A 164 -19.02 14.83 6.95
C ASP A 164 -20.45 14.71 6.40
N LEU A 165 -20.67 13.73 5.50
CA LEU A 165 -21.98 13.48 4.87
C LEU A 165 -22.96 12.74 5.79
N LYS A 166 -22.52 12.32 6.99
CA LYS A 166 -23.34 11.59 7.97
C LYS A 166 -23.85 10.24 7.47
N ILE A 167 -23.09 9.58 6.60
CA ILE A 167 -23.36 8.23 6.10
C ILE A 167 -22.71 7.20 7.04
N SER A 168 -23.34 6.98 8.19
CA SER A 168 -22.78 6.17 9.28
C SER A 168 -22.60 4.69 8.89
N GLY A 169 -21.50 4.09 9.35
CA GLY A 169 -21.21 2.65 9.22
C GLY A 169 -20.96 2.17 7.79
N CYS A 170 -20.64 3.09 6.88
CA CYS A 170 -20.43 2.79 5.47
C CYS A 170 -18.98 3.09 5.05
N ILE A 171 -18.49 2.28 4.10
CA ILE A 171 -17.18 2.41 3.47
C ILE A 171 -17.33 2.29 1.95
N ASP A 172 -16.24 2.50 1.24
CA ASP A 172 -16.10 2.27 -0.19
C ASP A 172 -17.17 2.99 -1.03
N PRO A 173 -17.24 4.33 -0.97
CA PRO A 173 -18.14 5.07 -1.83
C PRO A 173 -17.80 4.84 -3.31
N GLY A 174 -18.83 4.85 -4.15
CA GLY A 174 -18.77 4.91 -5.60
C GLY A 174 -19.82 5.87 -6.11
N HIS A 175 -19.39 6.97 -6.72
CA HIS A 175 -20.27 8.02 -7.24
C HIS A 175 -20.83 7.66 -8.61
N VAL A 176 -22.07 8.07 -8.85
CA VAL A 176 -22.74 7.96 -10.15
C VAL A 176 -23.81 9.03 -10.29
N VAL A 177 -24.11 9.40 -11.54
CA VAL A 177 -25.29 10.19 -11.89
C VAL A 177 -26.32 9.24 -12.50
N GLY A 178 -27.49 9.15 -11.88
CA GLY A 178 -28.61 8.32 -12.32
C GLY A 178 -29.25 8.83 -13.61
N GLU A 179 -30.13 8.03 -14.19
CA GLU A 179 -30.91 8.41 -15.37
C GLU A 179 -31.87 9.59 -15.13
N ASP A 180 -32.18 9.88 -13.88
CA ASP A 180 -32.97 11.03 -13.43
C ASP A 180 -32.15 12.33 -13.29
N GLY A 181 -30.84 12.27 -13.56
CA GLY A 181 -29.91 13.39 -13.41
C GLY A 181 -29.48 13.65 -11.96
N LYS A 182 -29.88 12.82 -11.00
CA LYS A 182 -29.48 12.95 -9.60
C LYS A 182 -28.23 12.16 -9.28
N ARG A 183 -27.53 12.59 -8.23
CA ARG A 183 -26.25 12.03 -7.79
C ARG A 183 -26.50 11.00 -6.71
N TYR A 184 -25.74 9.91 -6.77
CA TYR A 184 -25.81 8.82 -5.80
C TYR A 184 -24.41 8.40 -5.38
N LEU A 185 -24.29 7.91 -4.14
CA LEU A 185 -23.19 7.07 -3.71
C LEU A 185 -23.68 5.64 -3.55
N PHE A 186 -22.94 4.69 -4.10
CA PHE A 186 -23.01 3.28 -3.73
C PHE A 186 -21.94 3.03 -2.67
N VAL A 187 -22.24 2.20 -1.68
CA VAL A 187 -21.36 1.87 -0.55
C VAL A 187 -21.36 0.36 -0.31
N ASN A 188 -20.49 -0.12 0.59
CA ASN A 188 -20.36 -1.52 0.97
C ASN A 188 -21.70 -2.23 1.26
N GLY A 189 -21.77 -3.52 0.96
CA GLY A 189 -23.01 -4.30 0.92
C GLY A 189 -23.92 -3.97 -0.27
N ILE A 190 -23.40 -3.17 -1.21
CA ILE A 190 -24.09 -2.62 -2.37
C ILE A 190 -25.44 -2.00 -2.01
N ARG A 191 -25.31 -1.02 -1.12
CA ARG A 191 -26.36 -0.09 -0.75
C ARG A 191 -26.10 1.23 -1.46
N ARG A 192 -27.12 2.06 -1.61
CA ARG A 192 -27.02 3.37 -2.23
C ARG A 192 -27.67 4.43 -1.38
N ILE A 193 -27.26 5.67 -1.60
CA ILE A 193 -27.88 6.86 -1.02
C ILE A 193 -27.79 8.00 -2.01
N ARG A 194 -28.89 8.76 -2.13
CA ARG A 194 -28.93 9.96 -2.97
C ARG A 194 -28.19 11.10 -2.27
N LEU A 195 -27.50 11.91 -3.05
CA LEU A 195 -26.85 13.14 -2.62
C LEU A 195 -27.68 14.36 -3.03
N THR A 196 -27.47 15.46 -2.32
CA THR A 196 -27.83 16.80 -2.81
C THR A 196 -27.10 17.11 -4.11
N ASP A 197 -27.61 18.07 -4.89
CA ASP A 197 -27.04 18.40 -6.20
C ASP A 197 -25.56 18.87 -6.10
N ASP A 198 -25.21 19.59 -5.02
CA ASP A 198 -23.83 19.99 -4.73
C ASP A 198 -22.93 18.82 -4.30
N GLY A 199 -23.50 17.68 -3.92
CA GLY A 199 -22.81 16.46 -3.52
C GLY A 199 -22.20 16.51 -2.11
N LEU A 200 -22.60 17.47 -1.28
CA LEU A 200 -22.03 17.74 0.04
C LEU A 200 -22.97 17.40 1.20
N ALA A 201 -24.14 16.84 0.91
CA ALA A 201 -25.05 16.26 1.89
C ALA A 201 -25.83 15.09 1.27
N THR A 202 -26.48 14.30 2.13
CA THR A 202 -27.42 13.27 1.69
C THR A 202 -28.80 13.85 1.48
N ASP A 203 -29.56 13.25 0.56
CA ASP A 203 -30.96 13.54 0.31
C ASP A 203 -31.76 12.23 0.38
N GLY A 204 -31.95 11.75 1.60
CA GLY A 204 -32.59 10.47 1.90
C GLY A 204 -31.74 9.59 2.81
N THR A 205 -32.06 8.30 2.81
CA THR A 205 -31.41 7.28 3.64
C THR A 205 -30.66 6.24 2.79
N VAL A 206 -29.80 5.47 3.45
CA VAL A 206 -29.10 4.35 2.80
C VAL A 206 -30.10 3.21 2.54
N GLU A 207 -30.15 2.73 1.31
CA GLU A 207 -31.08 1.69 0.84
C GLU A 207 -30.33 0.56 0.13
N PRO A 208 -30.79 -0.71 0.22
CA PRO A 208 -30.25 -1.79 -0.60
C PRO A 208 -30.43 -1.51 -2.10
N ALA A 209 -29.40 -1.76 -2.92
CA ALA A 209 -29.48 -1.53 -4.37
C ALA A 209 -29.37 -2.84 -5.18
N TYR A 210 -28.49 -3.75 -4.76
CA TYR A 210 -28.22 -5.00 -5.49
C TYR A 210 -27.79 -6.10 -4.53
N GLN A 211 -28.23 -7.33 -4.80
CA GLN A 211 -27.74 -8.51 -4.10
C GLN A 211 -26.53 -9.08 -4.84
N PRO A 212 -25.31 -9.04 -4.27
CA PRO A 212 -24.10 -9.40 -4.99
C PRO A 212 -24.04 -10.89 -5.36
N TRP A 213 -23.42 -11.17 -6.51
CA TRP A 213 -23.21 -12.56 -6.96
C TRP A 213 -22.52 -13.38 -5.87
N ARG A 214 -23.05 -14.58 -5.63
CA ARG A 214 -22.50 -15.52 -4.64
C ARG A 214 -21.59 -16.51 -5.35
N TYR A 215 -20.33 -16.56 -4.93
CA TYR A 215 -19.40 -17.60 -5.36
C TYR A 215 -19.78 -18.97 -4.76
N PRO A 216 -19.31 -20.08 -5.37
CA PRO A 216 -19.52 -21.42 -4.84
C PRO A 216 -19.06 -21.56 -3.37
N GLU A 217 -19.84 -22.27 -2.55
CA GLU A 217 -19.60 -22.39 -1.11
C GLU A 217 -18.26 -23.09 -0.76
N ASP A 218 -17.78 -23.97 -1.64
CA ASP A 218 -16.53 -24.71 -1.48
C ASP A 218 -15.27 -23.87 -1.78
N TRP A 219 -15.42 -22.64 -2.27
CA TRP A 219 -14.29 -21.75 -2.49
C TRP A 219 -13.76 -21.20 -1.17
N VAL A 220 -12.47 -21.42 -0.93
CA VAL A 220 -11.77 -20.87 0.24
C VAL A 220 -11.50 -19.38 0.03
N THR A 221 -12.26 -18.55 0.74
CA THR A 221 -12.19 -17.08 0.77
C THR A 221 -12.00 -16.58 2.20
N GLU A 222 -11.66 -15.31 2.40
CA GLU A 222 -11.64 -14.71 3.75
C GLU A 222 -13.05 -14.65 4.34
N ASN A 223 -13.96 -13.96 3.64
CA ASN A 223 -15.37 -13.82 3.99
C ASN A 223 -16.19 -13.30 2.78
N PHE A 224 -17.52 -13.34 2.87
CA PHE A 224 -18.37 -12.67 1.88
C PHE A 224 -18.52 -11.18 2.22
N ALA A 225 -17.60 -10.36 1.70
CA ALA A 225 -17.59 -8.91 1.88
C ALA A 225 -17.78 -8.17 0.53
N PRO A 226 -19.03 -7.87 0.12
CA PRO A 226 -19.27 -7.02 -1.05
C PRO A 226 -18.87 -5.56 -0.78
N GLU A 227 -17.87 -5.09 -1.51
CA GLU A 227 -17.18 -3.83 -1.25
C GLU A 227 -16.70 -3.17 -2.56
N GLY A 228 -16.11 -1.99 -2.48
CA GLY A 228 -15.56 -1.26 -3.64
C GLY A 228 -16.50 -1.08 -4.84
N PRO A 229 -17.78 -0.68 -4.69
CA PRO A 229 -18.64 -0.40 -5.84
C PRO A 229 -18.05 0.72 -6.69
N LYS A 230 -17.78 0.43 -7.97
CA LYS A 230 -17.41 1.38 -9.01
C LYS A 230 -18.43 1.33 -10.12
N LEU A 231 -18.95 2.50 -10.50
CA LEU A 231 -20.00 2.60 -11.50
C LEU A 231 -19.52 3.35 -12.72
N LEU A 232 -19.97 2.89 -13.89
CA LEU A 232 -19.83 3.63 -15.13
C LEU A 232 -21.01 3.33 -16.05
N ARG A 233 -21.26 4.23 -16.99
CA ARG A 233 -22.25 4.04 -18.04
C ARG A 233 -21.53 3.68 -19.34
N HIS A 234 -21.97 2.61 -19.99
CA HIS A 234 -21.48 2.22 -21.31
C HIS A 234 -22.65 1.72 -22.17
N GLY A 235 -22.89 2.40 -23.29
CA GLY A 235 -24.12 2.23 -24.07
C GLY A 235 -25.38 2.51 -23.23
N ASP A 236 -26.32 1.58 -23.27
CA ASP A 236 -27.63 1.69 -22.59
C ASP A 236 -27.59 1.25 -21.12
N TYR A 237 -26.44 0.81 -20.61
CA TYR A 237 -26.33 0.20 -19.29
C TYR A 237 -25.45 1.01 -18.34
N PHE A 238 -25.88 1.06 -17.08
CA PHE A 238 -25.01 1.21 -15.93
C PHE A 238 -24.35 -0.14 -15.63
N TYR A 239 -23.04 -0.14 -15.45
CA TYR A 239 -22.29 -1.27 -14.94
C TYR A 239 -21.88 -0.97 -13.50
N LEU A 240 -22.09 -1.93 -12.62
CA LEU A 240 -21.60 -1.95 -11.26
C LEU A 240 -20.49 -2.99 -11.18
N ILE A 241 -19.27 -2.53 -10.92
CA ILE A 241 -18.10 -3.34 -10.66
C ILE A 241 -17.89 -3.34 -9.15
N THR A 242 -17.68 -4.49 -8.53
CA THR A 242 -17.51 -4.59 -7.07
C THR A 242 -16.58 -5.74 -6.73
N ALA A 243 -15.95 -5.66 -5.56
CA ALA A 243 -15.14 -6.73 -4.99
C ALA A 243 -15.97 -7.61 -4.05
N VAL A 244 -15.67 -8.91 -4.01
CA VAL A 244 -16.15 -9.86 -2.98
C VAL A 244 -15.01 -10.78 -2.53
N GLY A 245 -15.26 -11.57 -1.48
CA GLY A 245 -14.33 -12.61 -1.00
C GLY A 245 -13.29 -12.16 0.04
N GLY A 246 -13.26 -10.86 0.35
CA GLY A 246 -12.33 -10.22 1.29
C GLY A 246 -10.98 -9.89 0.65
N THR A 247 -10.22 -9.00 1.28
CA THR A 247 -8.92 -8.48 0.78
C THR A 247 -7.71 -9.21 1.37
N ALA A 248 -7.86 -9.76 2.57
CA ALA A 248 -6.83 -10.46 3.31
C ALA A 248 -7.01 -11.99 3.21
N GLY A 249 -6.36 -12.72 4.11
CA GLY A 249 -6.52 -14.16 4.25
C GLY A 249 -5.93 -14.93 3.07
N PRO A 250 -6.65 -15.94 2.54
CA PRO A 250 -6.21 -16.75 1.41
C PRO A 250 -5.91 -15.91 0.17
N VAL A 251 -4.85 -16.25 -0.57
CA VAL A 251 -4.48 -15.57 -1.84
C VAL A 251 -5.60 -15.62 -2.88
N THR A 252 -6.52 -16.56 -2.75
CA THR A 252 -7.65 -16.83 -3.65
C THR A 252 -8.95 -16.15 -3.23
N GLY A 253 -8.94 -15.38 -2.15
CA GLY A 253 -10.13 -14.76 -1.57
C GLY A 253 -10.70 -13.66 -2.44
N HIS A 254 -9.91 -12.61 -2.66
CA HIS A 254 -10.36 -11.40 -3.34
C HIS A 254 -10.69 -11.64 -4.82
N MET A 255 -11.81 -11.09 -5.28
CA MET A 255 -12.26 -11.22 -6.65
C MET A 255 -13.08 -10.02 -7.13
N VAL A 256 -13.05 -9.76 -8.43
CA VAL A 256 -13.87 -8.74 -9.10
C VAL A 256 -15.10 -9.40 -9.67
N ILE A 257 -16.27 -8.83 -9.40
CA ILE A 257 -17.54 -9.21 -10.02
C ILE A 257 -18.19 -7.98 -10.66
N ALA A 258 -19.12 -8.22 -11.58
CA ALA A 258 -19.93 -7.17 -12.16
C ALA A 258 -21.42 -7.53 -12.24
N ALA A 259 -22.23 -6.48 -12.30
CA ALA A 259 -23.62 -6.50 -12.68
C ALA A 259 -23.92 -5.32 -13.61
N ARG A 260 -25.03 -5.37 -14.32
CA ARG A 260 -25.49 -4.23 -15.14
C ARG A 260 -26.99 -3.98 -14.99
N SER A 261 -27.42 -2.76 -15.22
CA SER A 261 -28.84 -2.39 -15.31
C SER A 261 -29.04 -1.22 -16.25
N LYS A 262 -30.26 -1.05 -16.76
CA LYS A 262 -30.65 0.14 -17.54
C LYS A 262 -31.06 1.32 -16.64
N SER A 263 -31.22 1.08 -15.34
CA SER A 263 -31.60 2.07 -14.33
C SER A 263 -30.72 1.88 -13.11
N ILE A 264 -30.40 2.98 -12.42
CA ILE A 264 -29.66 2.91 -11.15
C ILE A 264 -30.47 2.24 -10.02
N ASP A 265 -31.80 2.15 -10.19
CA ASP A 265 -32.73 1.44 -9.31
C ASP A 265 -32.74 -0.08 -9.57
N GLY A 266 -32.13 -0.54 -10.65
CA GLY A 266 -32.23 -1.93 -11.11
C GLY A 266 -33.47 -2.19 -11.99
N PRO A 267 -33.85 -3.47 -12.17
CA PRO A 267 -33.20 -4.66 -11.63
C PRO A 267 -31.78 -4.81 -12.19
N TRP A 268 -30.87 -5.31 -11.35
CA TRP A 268 -29.48 -5.57 -11.72
C TRP A 268 -29.32 -7.02 -12.20
N GLU A 269 -28.77 -7.20 -13.39
CA GLU A 269 -28.41 -8.49 -13.97
C GLU A 269 -26.98 -8.83 -13.55
N HIS A 270 -26.72 -10.04 -13.04
CA HIS A 270 -25.36 -10.51 -12.78
C HIS A 270 -24.61 -10.73 -14.09
N CYS A 271 -23.33 -10.38 -14.15
CA CYS A 271 -22.48 -10.87 -15.22
C CYS A 271 -22.43 -12.41 -15.19
N PRO A 272 -22.76 -13.11 -16.28
CA PRO A 272 -22.74 -14.57 -16.32
C PRO A 272 -21.32 -15.15 -16.22
N HIS A 273 -20.30 -14.31 -16.33
CA HIS A 273 -18.88 -14.67 -16.25
C HIS A 273 -18.23 -14.32 -14.92
N ASN A 274 -19.01 -14.02 -13.87
CA ASN A 274 -18.45 -13.78 -12.55
C ASN A 274 -17.75 -15.03 -11.97
N PRO A 275 -16.60 -14.87 -11.27
CA PRO A 275 -15.83 -13.64 -11.13
C PRO A 275 -14.99 -13.33 -12.37
N LEU A 276 -14.77 -12.04 -12.63
CA LEU A 276 -14.01 -11.52 -13.76
C LEU A 276 -12.50 -11.53 -13.53
N VAL A 277 -12.09 -11.33 -12.28
CA VAL A 277 -10.68 -11.43 -11.83
C VAL A 277 -10.67 -12.21 -10.55
N ARG A 278 -9.79 -13.21 -10.48
CA ARG A 278 -9.51 -13.96 -9.25
C ARG A 278 -8.16 -14.66 -9.37
N THR A 279 -7.37 -14.60 -8.31
CA THR A 279 -6.21 -15.49 -8.17
C THR A 279 -6.68 -16.90 -7.86
N THR A 280 -6.20 -17.89 -8.61
CA THR A 280 -6.61 -19.29 -8.52
C THR A 280 -5.59 -20.18 -7.83
N GLY A 281 -4.33 -19.73 -7.71
CA GLY A 281 -3.26 -20.50 -7.06
C GLY A 281 -2.15 -19.65 -6.44
N THR A 282 -1.38 -20.25 -5.54
CA THR A 282 -0.25 -19.61 -4.85
C THR A 282 0.98 -19.41 -5.74
N ASN A 283 1.06 -20.08 -6.89
CA ASN A 283 2.12 -19.93 -7.88
C ASN A 283 1.92 -18.72 -8.80
N GLU A 284 0.75 -18.09 -8.80
CA GLU A 284 0.52 -16.87 -9.58
C GLU A 284 1.38 -15.71 -9.05
N PRO A 285 1.84 -14.81 -9.93
CA PRO A 285 2.68 -13.67 -9.54
C PRO A 285 1.96 -12.64 -8.66
N TRP A 286 0.62 -12.61 -8.74
CA TRP A 286 -0.23 -11.63 -8.08
C TRP A 286 -1.36 -12.32 -7.33
N TRP A 287 -1.44 -12.03 -6.03
CA TRP A 287 -2.38 -12.61 -5.07
C TRP A 287 -3.46 -11.62 -4.67
N SER A 288 -4.63 -12.13 -4.25
CA SER A 288 -5.77 -11.34 -3.76
C SER A 288 -6.08 -10.16 -4.69
N ARG A 289 -6.26 -10.46 -5.98
CA ARG A 289 -6.50 -9.47 -7.03
C ARG A 289 -7.94 -8.96 -7.02
N GLY A 290 -8.13 -7.65 -6.93
CA GLY A 290 -9.40 -6.99 -7.28
C GLY A 290 -9.52 -5.56 -6.74
N HIS A 291 -10.75 -5.16 -6.39
CA HIS A 291 -11.14 -3.77 -6.18
C HIS A 291 -10.91 -2.92 -7.45
N ALA A 292 -11.62 -3.30 -8.52
CA ALA A 292 -11.33 -2.80 -9.87
C ALA A 292 -12.17 -1.59 -10.30
N SER A 293 -11.54 -0.72 -11.08
CA SER A 293 -12.16 0.33 -11.90
C SER A 293 -11.90 0.05 -13.37
N LEU A 294 -12.86 0.35 -14.25
CA LEU A 294 -12.67 0.28 -15.71
C LEU A 294 -12.39 1.68 -16.26
N VAL A 295 -11.55 1.76 -17.28
CA VAL A 295 -11.20 3.03 -17.92
C VAL A 295 -10.97 2.85 -19.42
N GLU A 296 -11.47 3.80 -20.20
CA GLU A 296 -11.16 3.89 -21.62
C GLU A 296 -9.75 4.49 -21.81
N GLY A 297 -8.87 3.73 -22.46
CA GLY A 297 -7.52 4.13 -22.82
C GLY A 297 -7.46 5.21 -23.91
N PRO A 298 -6.26 5.75 -24.16
CA PRO A 298 -6.07 6.89 -25.07
C PRO A 298 -6.43 6.58 -26.53
N GLY A 299 -6.43 5.31 -26.93
CA GLY A 299 -6.79 4.85 -28.27
C GLY A 299 -8.18 4.21 -28.37
N GLY A 300 -9.03 4.42 -27.37
CA GLY A 300 -10.39 3.86 -27.28
C GLY A 300 -10.46 2.38 -26.88
N ASP A 301 -9.32 1.72 -26.72
CA ASP A 301 -9.21 0.41 -26.08
C ASP A 301 -9.50 0.50 -24.58
N TRP A 302 -10.04 -0.55 -23.97
CA TRP A 302 -10.47 -0.53 -22.57
C TRP A 302 -9.51 -1.29 -21.67
N TRP A 303 -9.40 -0.81 -20.43
CA TRP A 303 -8.49 -1.32 -19.44
C TRP A 303 -9.16 -1.43 -18.09
N MET A 304 -8.70 -2.41 -17.31
CA MET A 304 -9.10 -2.60 -15.93
C MET A 304 -7.91 -2.29 -15.02
N ILE A 305 -8.14 -1.45 -14.02
CA ILE A 305 -7.15 -1.07 -13.01
C ILE A 305 -7.64 -1.57 -11.66
N TYR A 306 -6.77 -2.24 -10.94
CA TYR A 306 -7.08 -2.86 -9.66
C TYR A 306 -5.79 -3.09 -8.88
N HIS A 307 -5.85 -3.69 -7.70
CA HIS A 307 -4.64 -3.99 -6.93
C HIS A 307 -4.44 -5.49 -6.69
N GLY A 308 -3.21 -5.86 -6.29
CA GLY A 308 -2.90 -7.19 -5.79
C GLY A 308 -1.62 -7.19 -4.96
N TYR A 309 -1.41 -8.26 -4.20
CA TYR A 309 -0.13 -8.50 -3.51
C TYR A 309 0.82 -9.24 -4.44
N GLU A 310 2.07 -8.80 -4.47
CA GLU A 310 3.10 -9.52 -5.21
C GLU A 310 3.51 -10.77 -4.45
N ASN A 311 3.59 -11.89 -5.16
CA ASN A 311 3.95 -13.20 -4.61
C ASN A 311 5.33 -13.13 -3.93
N GLY A 312 5.37 -13.49 -2.64
CA GLY A 312 6.57 -13.42 -1.80
C GLY A 312 6.91 -12.03 -1.25
N TYR A 313 6.15 -11.00 -1.62
CA TYR A 313 6.42 -9.60 -1.25
C TYR A 313 5.18 -8.87 -0.74
N ARG A 314 4.35 -9.54 0.10
CA ARG A 314 3.25 -8.87 0.83
C ARG A 314 3.72 -7.67 1.67
N THR A 315 5.01 -7.64 2.01
CA THR A 315 5.70 -6.52 2.67
C THR A 315 5.61 -5.21 1.90
N LEU A 316 5.49 -5.26 0.56
CA LEU A 316 5.29 -4.09 -0.30
C LEU A 316 3.86 -3.56 -0.29
N GLY A 317 2.92 -4.24 0.38
CA GLY A 317 1.51 -3.90 0.35
C GLY A 317 0.83 -4.27 -0.97
N ARG A 318 -0.30 -3.64 -1.24
CA ARG A 318 -1.12 -3.86 -2.43
C ARG A 318 -0.66 -2.92 -3.54
N GLN A 319 -0.23 -3.49 -4.65
CA GLN A 319 0.35 -2.73 -5.77
C GLN A 319 -0.66 -2.60 -6.90
N THR A 320 -0.60 -1.49 -7.63
CA THR A 320 -1.57 -1.19 -8.69
C THR A 320 -1.24 -1.93 -9.99
N LEU A 321 -2.21 -2.67 -10.50
CA LEU A 321 -2.12 -3.49 -11.69
C LEU A 321 -3.00 -2.90 -12.81
N LEU A 322 -2.53 -3.03 -14.03
CA LEU A 322 -3.25 -2.70 -15.26
C LEU A 322 -3.41 -3.97 -16.09
N GLU A 323 -4.63 -4.26 -16.52
CA GLU A 323 -4.96 -5.41 -17.35
C GLU A 323 -5.83 -4.99 -18.54
N PRO A 324 -5.52 -5.45 -19.77
CA PRO A 324 -6.37 -5.17 -20.92
C PRO A 324 -7.71 -5.89 -20.78
N MET A 325 -8.77 -5.24 -21.21
CA MET A 325 -10.12 -5.81 -21.24
C MET A 325 -10.78 -5.56 -22.59
N GLU A 326 -11.82 -6.33 -22.87
CA GLU A 326 -12.65 -6.13 -24.05
C GLU A 326 -14.13 -6.24 -23.73
N TRP A 327 -14.93 -5.49 -24.48
CA TRP A 327 -16.38 -5.62 -24.51
C TRP A 327 -16.78 -6.77 -25.42
N THR A 328 -17.65 -7.63 -24.94
CA THR A 328 -18.19 -8.78 -25.66
C THR A 328 -19.46 -8.38 -26.42
N ALA A 329 -19.82 -9.17 -27.45
CA ALA A 329 -20.93 -8.86 -28.35
C ALA A 329 -22.31 -8.81 -27.65
N ASP A 330 -22.44 -9.48 -26.51
CA ASP A 330 -23.63 -9.49 -25.65
C ASP A 330 -23.65 -8.34 -24.63
N GLY A 331 -22.70 -7.39 -24.74
CA GLY A 331 -22.63 -6.20 -23.90
C GLY A 331 -22.10 -6.48 -22.49
N TRP A 332 -21.28 -7.51 -22.30
CA TRP A 332 -20.48 -7.69 -21.09
C TRP A 332 -19.03 -7.29 -21.35
N PHE A 333 -18.18 -7.41 -20.34
CA PHE A 333 -16.75 -7.25 -20.50
C PHE A 333 -16.01 -8.41 -19.87
N ARG A 334 -14.79 -8.67 -20.35
CA ARG A 334 -13.88 -9.66 -19.78
C ARG A 334 -12.47 -9.11 -19.68
N ALA A 335 -11.80 -9.46 -18.59
CA ALA A 335 -10.37 -9.34 -18.47
C ALA A 335 -9.70 -10.30 -19.46
N GLN A 336 -8.65 -9.87 -20.16
CA GLN A 336 -7.96 -10.77 -21.08
C GLN A 336 -7.11 -11.84 -20.37
N GLY A 337 -6.82 -11.66 -19.09
CA GLY A 337 -6.14 -12.63 -18.26
C GLY A 337 -4.66 -12.81 -18.60
N GLY A 338 -4.16 -13.98 -18.22
CA GLY A 338 -2.77 -14.38 -18.44
C GLY A 338 -1.85 -14.09 -17.26
N ASP A 339 -0.56 -14.27 -17.51
CA ASP A 339 0.48 -14.03 -16.53
C ASP A 339 0.87 -12.55 -16.55
N LEU A 340 0.30 -11.77 -15.62
CA LEU A 340 0.50 -10.32 -15.52
C LEU A 340 1.92 -9.94 -15.07
N SER A 341 2.82 -10.89 -14.83
CA SER A 341 4.25 -10.64 -14.66
C SER A 341 5.03 -10.62 -15.98
N LYS A 342 4.40 -11.01 -17.10
CA LYS A 342 4.99 -10.96 -18.43
C LYS A 342 4.73 -9.61 -19.12
N PRO A 343 5.54 -9.25 -20.14
CA PRO A 343 5.30 -8.03 -20.91
C PRO A 343 3.92 -8.01 -21.59
N ILE A 344 3.18 -6.93 -21.38
CA ILE A 344 1.87 -6.64 -21.98
C ILE A 344 2.02 -5.41 -22.90
N ARG A 345 1.32 -5.37 -24.03
CA ARG A 345 1.32 -4.20 -24.92
C ARG A 345 0.75 -2.98 -24.18
N LYS A 346 1.37 -1.81 -24.35
CA LYS A 346 0.82 -0.55 -23.78
C LYS A 346 -0.51 -0.17 -24.44
N PRO A 347 -1.35 0.63 -23.77
CA PRO A 347 -2.53 1.26 -24.39
C PRO A 347 -2.17 2.00 -25.67
N ARG A 348 -3.02 1.90 -26.69
CA ARG A 348 -2.77 2.52 -27.99
C ARG A 348 -2.92 4.03 -27.90
N GLY A 349 -2.14 4.79 -28.68
CA GLY A 349 -2.28 6.25 -28.76
C GLY A 349 -1.81 7.05 -27.54
N GLY A 350 -1.40 6.38 -26.46
CA GLY A 350 -0.87 7.03 -25.26
C GLY A 350 0.50 7.66 -25.50
N LYS A 351 0.72 8.85 -24.94
CA LYS A 351 2.03 9.51 -24.92
C LYS A 351 2.66 9.28 -23.56
N ALA A 352 3.86 8.70 -23.55
CA ALA A 352 4.61 8.49 -22.32
C ALA A 352 4.93 9.84 -21.66
N GLY A 353 4.60 9.94 -20.37
CA GLY A 353 4.90 11.08 -19.52
C GLY A 353 5.99 10.78 -18.49
N PRO A 354 6.16 11.67 -17.49
CA PRO A 354 6.97 11.40 -16.30
C PRO A 354 6.51 10.11 -15.59
N ASN A 355 7.44 9.44 -14.91
CA ASN A 355 7.15 8.23 -14.14
C ASN A 355 7.92 8.26 -12.82
N GLY A 356 7.18 8.14 -11.71
CA GLY A 356 7.71 8.18 -10.36
C GLY A 356 8.33 9.53 -9.98
N PHE A 357 9.13 9.51 -8.92
CA PHE A 357 9.88 10.66 -8.39
C PHE A 357 11.10 10.16 -7.62
N ALA A 358 12.10 11.01 -7.41
CA ALA A 358 13.27 10.66 -6.60
C ALA A 358 12.87 10.51 -5.13
N LEU A 359 13.26 9.43 -4.48
CA LEU A 359 13.09 9.28 -3.03
C LEU A 359 14.26 9.91 -2.27
N SER A 360 15.44 10.14 -2.85
CA SER A 360 16.47 10.92 -2.16
C SER A 360 15.99 12.35 -1.88
N ASP A 361 16.36 12.88 -0.72
CA ASP A 361 15.91 14.18 -0.23
C ASP A 361 17.00 14.84 0.63
N ASP A 362 17.40 16.05 0.24
CA ASP A 362 18.30 16.90 1.03
C ASP A 362 17.53 17.78 2.03
N PHE A 363 16.19 17.67 2.04
CA PHE A 363 15.27 18.45 2.86
C PHE A 363 15.34 19.96 2.58
N SER A 364 15.71 20.36 1.35
CA SER A 364 15.66 21.77 0.92
C SER A 364 14.26 22.25 0.54
N LYS A 365 13.30 21.33 0.35
CA LYS A 365 11.93 21.61 -0.08
C LYS A 365 10.93 20.79 0.75
N ASP A 366 9.71 21.30 0.86
CA ASP A 366 8.59 20.54 1.40
C ASP A 366 8.16 19.44 0.41
N ARG A 367 8.19 18.20 0.89
CA ARG A 367 7.78 16.99 0.14
C ARG A 367 6.74 16.16 0.90
N PHE A 368 6.11 16.75 1.91
CA PHE A 368 5.04 16.11 2.67
C PHE A 368 3.83 15.80 1.78
N GLY A 369 3.28 14.60 1.95
CA GLY A 369 2.16 14.09 1.18
C GLY A 369 2.48 13.68 -0.26
N VAL A 370 3.76 13.65 -0.65
CA VAL A 370 4.19 12.95 -1.88
C VAL A 370 5.23 11.91 -1.52
N GLN A 371 6.27 12.30 -0.81
CA GLN A 371 7.30 11.40 -0.32
C GLN A 371 7.10 11.06 1.15
N TRP A 372 6.96 12.09 1.97
CA TRP A 372 6.95 11.96 3.43
C TRP A 372 5.54 12.06 3.98
N SER A 373 5.21 11.20 4.93
CA SER A 373 3.96 11.29 5.70
C SER A 373 4.19 10.81 7.11
N PHE A 374 3.57 11.47 8.09
CA PHE A 374 3.51 10.93 9.44
C PHE A 374 2.51 9.78 9.49
N HIS A 375 2.83 8.75 10.27
CA HIS A 375 1.92 7.65 10.56
C HIS A 375 1.02 7.97 11.76
N ASP A 376 -0.28 8.05 11.52
CA ASP A 376 -1.33 8.34 12.50
C ASP A 376 -1.06 9.62 13.33
N PRO A 377 -0.86 10.78 12.67
CA PRO A 377 -0.53 12.01 13.36
C PRO A 377 -1.73 12.66 14.03
N ALA A 378 -1.45 13.38 15.11
CA ALA A 378 -2.42 14.31 15.69
C ALA A 378 -2.64 15.51 14.73
N PRO A 379 -3.76 16.26 14.83
CA PRO A 379 -4.01 17.42 13.97
C PRO A 379 -2.93 18.50 14.01
N ASP A 380 -2.19 18.63 15.11
CA ASP A 380 -1.13 19.61 15.33
C ASP A 380 0.28 19.06 15.06
N GLU A 381 0.41 17.85 14.49
CA GLU A 381 1.70 17.17 14.34
C GLU A 381 2.74 18.00 13.57
N MET A 382 2.31 18.78 12.58
CA MET A 382 3.23 19.61 11.79
C MET A 382 3.87 20.75 12.60
N THR A 383 3.34 21.11 13.78
CA THR A 383 3.91 22.17 14.64
C THR A 383 5.28 21.82 15.21
N ARG A 384 5.65 20.52 15.24
CA ARG A 384 6.97 20.05 15.69
C ARG A 384 7.99 19.93 14.56
N VAL A 385 7.63 20.31 13.33
CA VAL A 385 8.49 20.23 12.16
C VAL A 385 9.00 21.60 11.76
N ARG A 386 10.30 21.71 11.44
CA ARG A 386 10.90 22.94 10.94
C ARG A 386 12.00 22.65 9.93
N PHE A 387 11.95 23.30 8.78
CA PHE A 387 13.10 23.36 7.86
C PHE A 387 14.09 24.39 8.39
N ALA A 388 15.24 23.93 8.89
CA ALA A 388 16.26 24.78 9.50
C ALA A 388 17.64 24.15 9.41
N ASN A 389 18.67 25.01 9.41
CA ASN A 389 20.07 24.58 9.48
C ASN A 389 20.46 23.55 8.40
N GLY A 390 19.89 23.68 7.19
CA GLY A 390 20.15 22.77 6.07
C GLY A 390 19.60 21.35 6.27
N GLY A 391 18.48 21.19 6.99
CA GLY A 391 17.79 19.90 7.16
C GLY A 391 16.36 20.05 7.67
N LEU A 392 15.72 18.91 7.94
CA LEU A 392 14.41 18.83 8.56
C LEU A 392 14.55 18.56 10.07
N GLU A 393 14.26 19.56 10.90
CA GLU A 393 14.22 19.40 12.35
C GLU A 393 12.85 18.90 12.80
N ILE A 394 12.86 17.85 13.60
CA ILE A 394 11.67 17.25 14.19
C ILE A 394 11.86 17.19 15.70
N ARG A 395 11.01 17.91 16.46
CA ARG A 395 11.01 17.80 17.92
C ARG A 395 10.55 16.41 18.33
N GLY A 396 11.20 15.85 19.34
CA GLY A 396 10.87 14.54 19.88
C GLY A 396 9.44 14.49 20.42
N LYS A 397 8.77 13.36 20.19
CA LYS A 397 7.45 13.02 20.72
C LYS A 397 7.52 11.58 21.25
N GLY A 398 6.83 11.31 22.36
CA GLY A 398 6.83 9.96 22.95
C GLY A 398 8.22 9.53 23.47
N SER A 399 8.35 8.23 23.68
CA SER A 399 9.52 7.60 24.30
C SER A 399 10.30 6.70 23.36
N MET A 400 9.65 6.15 22.32
CA MET A 400 10.23 5.20 21.37
C MET A 400 9.41 5.19 20.06
N PRO A 401 9.69 4.31 19.07
CA PRO A 401 8.93 4.31 17.82
C PRO A 401 7.41 4.07 17.95
N VAL A 402 6.95 3.36 19.00
CA VAL A 402 5.52 3.03 19.16
C VAL A 402 4.63 4.26 19.43
N ASP A 403 5.19 5.31 20.02
CA ASP A 403 4.45 6.48 20.53
C ASP A 403 5.00 7.82 20.03
N SER A 404 5.89 7.80 19.02
CA SER A 404 6.56 8.99 18.48
C SER A 404 5.99 9.50 17.15
N THR A 405 4.98 8.82 16.59
CA THR A 405 4.40 9.13 15.27
C THR A 405 5.51 9.23 14.21
N PRO A 406 6.12 8.10 13.78
CA PRO A 406 7.24 8.13 12.84
C PRO A 406 6.92 8.82 11.52
N LEU A 407 7.91 9.52 10.98
CA LEU A 407 7.92 10.02 9.60
C LEU A 407 8.21 8.85 8.66
N THR A 408 7.37 8.60 7.67
CA THR A 408 7.47 7.42 6.80
C THR A 408 7.60 7.82 5.33
N CYS A 409 8.36 7.00 4.60
CA CYS A 409 8.51 7.03 3.15
C CYS A 409 8.06 5.67 2.59
N GLY A 410 7.08 5.69 1.70
CA GLY A 410 6.68 4.50 0.95
C GLY A 410 7.81 3.98 0.06
N VAL A 411 7.86 2.67 -0.17
CA VAL A 411 8.86 2.03 -1.02
C VAL A 411 8.20 1.05 -1.98
N GLY A 412 8.72 0.99 -3.20
CA GLY A 412 8.17 0.16 -4.26
C GLY A 412 9.13 -0.90 -4.78
N ASP A 413 10.30 -1.11 -4.16
CA ASP A 413 11.32 -2.03 -4.67
C ASP A 413 11.50 -3.23 -3.76
N ARG A 414 11.70 -4.42 -4.37
CA ARG A 414 11.97 -5.67 -3.63
C ARG A 414 13.27 -5.61 -2.84
N SER A 415 14.23 -4.79 -3.30
CA SER A 415 15.55 -4.64 -2.68
C SER A 415 16.06 -3.22 -2.88
N TYR A 416 16.60 -2.61 -1.83
CA TYR A 416 17.02 -1.22 -1.82
C TYR A 416 17.95 -0.90 -0.65
N GLU A 417 18.67 0.21 -0.77
CA GLU A 417 19.34 0.90 0.33
C GLU A 417 18.68 2.25 0.61
N ALA A 418 18.46 2.54 1.89
CA ALA A 418 18.04 3.85 2.38
C ALA A 418 19.07 4.35 3.40
N GLU A 419 19.59 5.55 3.18
CA GLU A 419 20.55 6.21 4.08
C GLU A 419 19.99 7.52 4.59
N ILE A 420 20.35 7.91 5.81
CA ILE A 420 20.06 9.23 6.34
C ILE A 420 21.11 9.65 7.38
N THR A 421 21.33 10.95 7.51
CA THR A 421 22.09 11.51 8.62
C THR A 421 21.14 12.09 9.66
N LEU A 422 21.35 11.72 10.92
CA LEU A 422 20.61 12.18 12.08
C LEU A 422 21.55 12.98 12.97
N ASP A 423 21.21 14.24 13.25
CA ASP A 423 21.88 15.01 14.30
C ASP A 423 20.98 15.11 15.52
N LEU A 424 21.53 14.81 16.70
CA LEU A 424 20.80 14.75 17.96
C LEU A 424 21.07 16.02 18.77
N ALA A 425 20.03 16.75 19.13
CA ALA A 425 20.11 17.96 19.95
C ALA A 425 19.34 17.79 21.27
N GLY A 426 20.08 17.87 22.39
CA GLY A 426 19.53 17.68 23.74
C GLY A 426 19.21 16.21 24.04
N PRO A 427 18.26 15.91 24.95
CA PRO A 427 17.83 14.54 25.27
C PRO A 427 16.91 14.00 24.17
N ALA A 428 17.44 13.89 22.95
CA ALA A 428 16.76 13.36 21.77
C ALA A 428 17.07 11.88 21.59
N GLU A 429 16.13 11.15 21.02
CA GLU A 429 16.36 9.84 20.45
C GLU A 429 15.87 9.86 19.00
N GLY A 430 16.68 9.37 18.08
CA GLY A 430 16.29 9.24 16.68
C GLY A 430 16.80 7.94 16.06
N GLY A 431 16.20 7.51 14.97
CA GLY A 431 16.63 6.28 14.33
C GLY A 431 15.98 6.00 12.99
N LEU A 432 16.45 4.94 12.34
CA LEU A 432 15.98 4.46 11.04
C LEU A 432 15.37 3.06 11.21
N LEU A 433 14.16 2.92 10.68
CA LEU A 433 13.29 1.77 10.84
C LEU A 433 12.85 1.23 9.48
N LEU A 434 12.51 -0.04 9.45
CA LEU A 434 11.49 -0.56 8.54
C LEU A 434 10.20 -0.72 9.36
N TYR A 435 9.21 0.12 9.07
CA TYR A 435 8.05 0.37 9.92
C TYR A 435 6.75 -0.01 9.21
N TYR A 436 5.93 -0.86 9.85
CA TYR A 436 4.59 -1.22 9.38
C TYR A 436 3.52 -0.47 10.18
N ASN A 437 3.53 -0.65 11.50
CA ASN A 437 2.67 0.03 12.47
C ASN A 437 3.31 -0.07 13.88
N PRO A 438 2.70 0.48 14.95
CA PRO A 438 3.25 0.37 16.31
C PRO A 438 3.41 -1.05 16.84
N LYS A 439 2.79 -2.06 16.23
CA LYS A 439 2.89 -3.47 16.63
C LYS A 439 3.97 -4.22 15.85
N ALA A 440 4.51 -3.64 14.78
CA ALA A 440 5.51 -4.29 13.94
C ALA A 440 6.45 -3.29 13.27
N PHE A 441 7.71 -3.29 13.72
CA PHE A 441 8.83 -2.63 13.07
C PHE A 441 10.14 -3.26 13.52
N VAL A 442 11.19 -3.02 12.73
CA VAL A 442 12.58 -3.37 13.05
C VAL A 442 13.47 -2.17 12.75
N GLY A 443 14.60 -2.03 13.45
CA GLY A 443 15.45 -0.86 13.23
C GLY A 443 16.57 -0.68 14.23
N VAL A 444 17.22 0.48 14.11
CA VAL A 444 18.24 0.95 15.05
C VAL A 444 17.90 2.37 15.51
N GLY A 445 18.12 2.63 16.80
CA GLY A 445 17.92 3.92 17.44
C GLY A 445 19.22 4.46 18.03
N PHE A 446 19.26 5.77 18.25
CA PHE A 446 20.45 6.48 18.71
C PHE A 446 20.02 7.55 19.73
N THR A 447 20.58 7.45 20.93
CA THR A 447 20.58 8.52 21.95
C THR A 447 21.96 9.18 21.97
N PRO A 448 22.20 10.26 22.74
CA PRO A 448 23.51 10.89 22.81
C PRO A 448 24.65 9.98 23.33
N ASP A 449 24.31 8.84 23.94
CA ASP A 449 25.25 7.94 24.61
C ASP A 449 25.11 6.46 24.24
N THR A 450 24.11 6.09 23.42
CA THR A 450 23.76 4.68 23.19
C THR A 450 23.22 4.42 21.78
N VAL A 451 23.69 3.34 21.16
CA VAL A 451 23.02 2.68 20.02
C VAL A 451 22.04 1.64 20.55
N LYS A 452 20.79 1.69 20.09
CA LYS A 452 19.69 0.78 20.42
C LYS A 452 19.32 -0.09 19.22
N THR A 453 18.74 -1.25 19.51
CA THR A 453 18.22 -2.20 18.52
C THR A 453 16.72 -2.41 18.76
N TYR A 454 15.94 -2.40 17.68
CA TYR A 454 14.53 -2.74 17.71
C TYR A 454 14.24 -4.00 16.90
N GLN A 455 13.58 -4.96 17.53
CA GLN A 455 13.06 -6.18 16.92
C GLN A 455 11.66 -6.44 17.47
N TYR A 456 10.74 -6.91 16.63
CA TYR A 456 9.36 -7.23 17.04
C TYR A 456 8.64 -6.03 17.69
N ALA A 457 8.91 -4.81 17.22
CA ALA A 457 8.42 -3.56 17.80
C ALA A 457 8.89 -3.27 19.26
N GLU A 458 9.89 -3.98 19.76
CA GLU A 458 10.44 -3.80 21.10
C GLU A 458 11.91 -3.38 21.06
N GLU A 459 12.33 -2.55 22.00
CA GLU A 459 13.74 -2.32 22.26
C GLU A 459 14.38 -3.62 22.77
N GLN A 460 15.62 -3.91 22.38
CA GLN A 460 16.42 -5.03 22.87
C GLN A 460 17.55 -4.51 23.81
N PRO A 461 17.32 -4.38 25.13
CA PRO A 461 18.27 -3.71 26.02
C PRO A 461 19.63 -4.43 26.13
N TRP A 462 19.64 -5.75 25.97
CA TRP A 462 20.85 -6.57 25.96
C TRP A 462 21.77 -6.28 24.76
N ALA A 463 21.24 -5.66 23.69
CA ALA A 463 21.97 -5.31 22.49
C ALA A 463 22.51 -3.86 22.50
N ARG A 464 22.28 -3.10 23.58
CA ARG A 464 22.76 -1.71 23.70
C ARG A 464 24.28 -1.63 23.55
N ARG A 465 24.75 -0.64 22.80
CA ARG A 465 26.16 -0.32 22.65
C ARG A 465 26.41 1.11 23.14
N PRO A 466 27.17 1.32 24.23
CA PRO A 466 27.59 2.65 24.65
C PRO A 466 28.43 3.31 23.56
N GLN A 467 28.07 4.55 23.19
CA GLN A 467 28.73 5.33 22.15
C GLN A 467 28.31 6.80 22.30
N ALA A 468 29.28 7.72 22.38
CA ALA A 468 28.96 9.14 22.33
C ALA A 468 28.53 9.51 20.89
N ILE A 469 27.35 10.13 20.75
CA ILE A 469 26.72 10.42 19.46
C ILE A 469 26.12 11.82 19.50
N SER A 470 26.60 12.70 18.63
CA SER A 470 25.92 13.97 18.30
C SER A 470 25.39 13.97 16.87
N SER A 471 26.01 13.18 15.99
CA SER A 471 25.61 12.96 14.60
C SER A 471 25.91 11.51 14.22
N VAL A 472 25.01 10.90 13.46
CA VAL A 472 25.18 9.55 12.93
C VAL A 472 24.60 9.46 11.53
N ARG A 473 25.36 8.87 10.61
CA ARG A 473 24.83 8.44 9.31
C ARG A 473 24.48 6.97 9.40
N VAL A 474 23.24 6.62 9.08
CA VAL A 474 22.70 5.26 9.16
C VAL A 474 22.23 4.80 7.79
N ARG A 475 22.48 3.54 7.47
CA ARG A 475 22.04 2.85 6.26
C ARG A 475 21.23 1.63 6.64
N LEU A 476 20.05 1.51 6.05
CA LEU A 476 19.22 0.32 6.01
C LEU A 476 19.35 -0.30 4.61
N THR A 477 19.71 -1.58 4.54
CA THR A 477 19.67 -2.35 3.29
C THR A 477 18.60 -3.42 3.45
N ASN A 478 17.57 -3.39 2.61
CA ASN A 478 16.60 -4.47 2.46
C ASN A 478 16.97 -5.25 1.20
N ASP A 479 17.28 -6.53 1.34
CA ASP A 479 17.57 -7.44 0.24
C ASP A 479 16.59 -8.62 0.32
N ALA A 480 15.60 -8.62 -0.57
CA ALA A 480 14.52 -9.60 -0.62
C ALA A 480 13.92 -9.99 0.76
N ASN A 481 13.50 -8.99 1.56
CA ASN A 481 12.97 -9.13 2.94
C ASN A 481 14.02 -9.47 4.02
N VAL A 482 15.31 -9.49 3.70
CA VAL A 482 16.39 -9.57 4.70
C VAL A 482 16.98 -8.18 4.91
N VAL A 483 16.84 -7.66 6.13
CA VAL A 483 17.25 -6.31 6.50
C VAL A 483 18.56 -6.32 7.27
N THR A 484 19.49 -5.47 6.84
CA THR A 484 20.74 -5.18 7.55
C THR A 484 20.88 -3.69 7.80
N PHE A 485 21.62 -3.34 8.85
CA PHE A 485 21.89 -1.95 9.22
C PHE A 485 23.40 -1.69 9.29
N ARG A 486 23.83 -0.55 8.76
CA ARG A 486 25.16 0.00 8.98
C ARG A 486 25.05 1.40 9.53
N TYR A 487 26.00 1.83 10.35
CA TYR A 487 26.05 3.20 10.83
C TYR A 487 27.49 3.71 10.89
N SER A 488 27.62 5.03 10.82
CA SER A 488 28.88 5.75 10.77
C SER A 488 28.82 6.99 11.65
N PHE A 489 29.87 7.20 12.43
CA PHE A 489 30.04 8.37 13.32
C PHE A 489 31.03 9.40 12.75
N ASP A 490 31.58 9.16 11.56
CA ASP A 490 32.58 10.02 10.89
C ASP A 490 32.10 10.56 9.53
N GLY A 491 30.78 10.64 9.34
CA GLY A 491 30.15 11.16 8.13
C GLY A 491 30.07 10.18 6.96
N GLY A 492 30.24 8.88 7.22
CA GLY A 492 30.19 7.82 6.21
C GLY A 492 31.56 7.41 5.65
N LYS A 493 32.67 7.83 6.28
CA LYS A 493 34.02 7.41 5.86
C LYS A 493 34.29 5.98 6.30
N THR A 494 33.87 5.61 7.49
CA THR A 494 33.90 4.24 8.01
C THR A 494 32.50 3.79 8.42
N TRP A 495 32.18 2.52 8.16
CA TRP A 495 30.87 1.94 8.43
C TRP A 495 30.99 0.75 9.36
N ILE A 496 30.18 0.76 10.40
CA ILE A 496 30.03 -0.34 11.35
C ILE A 496 28.80 -1.14 10.94
N LEU A 497 28.99 -2.43 10.70
CA LEU A 497 27.89 -3.36 10.46
C LEU A 497 27.22 -3.71 11.78
N HIS A 498 25.93 -3.41 11.90
CA HIS A 498 25.15 -3.76 13.08
C HIS A 498 25.12 -5.29 13.27
N GLY A 499 25.19 -5.74 14.51
CA GLY A 499 25.29 -7.17 14.85
C GLY A 499 24.04 -7.98 14.48
N THR A 500 22.89 -7.33 14.42
CA THR A 500 21.59 -7.97 14.21
C THR A 500 21.07 -7.76 12.79
N ARG A 501 20.50 -8.81 12.20
CA ARG A 501 19.79 -8.81 10.91
C ARG A 501 18.38 -9.37 11.12
N MET A 502 17.45 -8.98 10.26
CA MET A 502 16.04 -9.38 10.38
C MET A 502 15.52 -9.92 9.07
N GLU A 503 14.79 -11.02 9.13
CA GLU A 503 13.91 -11.46 8.05
C GLU A 503 12.52 -10.87 8.34
N VAL A 504 11.92 -10.17 7.38
CA VAL A 504 10.72 -9.35 7.59
C VAL A 504 9.51 -9.79 6.76
N SER A 505 9.58 -10.91 6.04
CA SER A 505 8.48 -11.40 5.20
C SER A 505 7.18 -11.60 5.97
N GLY A 506 7.24 -11.90 7.27
CA GLY A 506 6.06 -12.03 8.14
C GLY A 506 5.43 -10.71 8.58
N ILE A 507 6.05 -9.54 8.31
CA ILE A 507 5.50 -8.24 8.68
C ILE A 507 4.57 -7.72 7.58
N HIS A 508 3.37 -8.29 7.57
CA HIS A 508 2.30 -7.92 6.63
C HIS A 508 0.91 -8.08 7.26
N HIS A 509 -0.13 -7.63 6.55
CA HIS A 509 -1.51 -7.61 7.05
C HIS A 509 -2.04 -8.94 7.59
N ASN A 510 -1.69 -10.09 6.97
CA ASN A 510 -2.18 -11.40 7.45
C ASN A 510 -1.65 -11.78 8.85
N VAL A 511 -0.62 -11.11 9.36
CA VAL A 511 -0.05 -11.37 10.69
C VAL A 511 -0.38 -10.22 11.65
N PHE A 512 -0.22 -8.97 11.19
CA PHE A 512 -0.34 -7.79 12.07
C PHE A 512 -1.63 -6.98 11.88
N GLY A 513 -2.53 -7.44 11.01
CA GLY A 513 -3.76 -6.75 10.66
C GLY A 513 -3.52 -5.41 9.95
N GLY A 514 -4.60 -4.64 9.80
CA GLY A 514 -4.61 -3.46 8.93
C GLY A 514 -4.41 -3.84 7.47
N PHE A 515 -4.18 -2.85 6.61
CA PHE A 515 -3.94 -3.07 5.18
C PHE A 515 -2.76 -2.22 4.68
N LEU A 516 -1.67 -2.27 5.44
CA LEU A 516 -0.48 -1.45 5.25
C LEU A 516 0.64 -2.23 4.55
N SER A 517 1.80 -1.58 4.46
CA SER A 517 3.08 -2.08 3.97
C SER A 517 4.22 -1.69 4.90
N LEU A 518 5.37 -2.31 4.72
CA LEU A 518 6.62 -1.86 5.33
C LEU A 518 7.13 -0.61 4.62
N LYS A 519 7.39 0.43 5.40
CA LYS A 519 7.87 1.74 4.95
C LYS A 519 9.22 2.03 5.58
N VAL A 520 10.05 2.81 4.90
CA VAL A 520 11.23 3.39 5.54
C VAL A 520 10.72 4.41 6.56
N GLY A 521 11.01 4.20 7.83
CA GLY A 521 10.56 5.05 8.93
C GLY A 521 11.72 5.76 9.60
N VAL A 522 11.54 7.04 9.90
CA VAL A 522 12.44 7.83 10.73
C VAL A 522 11.64 8.35 11.93
N TYR A 523 12.15 8.13 13.14
CA TYR A 523 11.47 8.59 14.35
C TYR A 523 12.32 9.61 15.10
N ALA A 524 11.63 10.47 15.85
CA ALA A 524 12.22 11.43 16.78
C ALA A 524 11.43 11.35 18.09
N ALA A 525 12.07 10.91 19.16
CA ALA A 525 11.50 10.72 20.48
C ALA A 525 12.29 11.49 21.57
N GLY A 526 11.74 11.51 22.78
CA GLY A 526 12.32 12.25 23.90
C GLY A 526 11.99 13.74 23.87
N LYS A 527 12.73 14.54 24.66
CA LYS A 527 12.49 15.98 24.83
C LYS A 527 13.38 16.86 23.94
N GLY A 528 14.33 16.24 23.23
CA GLY A 528 15.23 16.92 22.31
C GLY A 528 14.66 17.10 20.91
N THR A 529 15.53 17.38 19.95
CA THR A 529 15.21 17.51 18.53
C THR A 529 16.15 16.63 17.71
N VAL A 530 15.62 16.00 16.67
CA VAL A 530 16.40 15.25 15.68
C VAL A 530 16.37 16.03 14.37
N ARG A 531 17.54 16.37 13.84
CA ARG A 531 17.68 16.97 12.51
C ARG A 531 18.01 15.89 11.49
N LEU A 532 17.20 15.81 10.43
CA LEU A 532 17.38 14.91 9.31
C LEU A 532 18.12 15.61 8.18
N ARG A 533 19.12 14.94 7.60
CA ARG A 533 19.89 15.43 6.45
C ARG A 533 20.26 14.29 5.51
N ASP A 534 20.45 14.65 4.24
CA ASP A 534 21.06 13.79 3.22
C ASP A 534 20.38 12.40 3.11
N PHE A 535 19.05 12.36 3.04
CA PHE A 535 18.34 11.11 2.81
C PHE A 535 18.65 10.62 1.39
N ARG A 536 19.14 9.39 1.25
CA ARG A 536 19.45 8.79 -0.05
C ARG A 536 18.73 7.47 -0.19
N TYR A 537 18.15 7.28 -1.36
CA TYR A 537 17.50 6.03 -1.73
C TYR A 537 18.14 5.48 -3.00
N HIS A 538 18.35 4.16 -3.02
CA HIS A 538 18.79 3.47 -4.22
C HIS A 538 18.15 2.09 -4.28
N ALA A 539 17.39 1.81 -5.34
CA ALA A 539 16.89 0.48 -5.60
C ALA A 539 18.04 -0.41 -6.08
N LEU A 540 18.15 -1.60 -5.50
CA LEU A 540 19.16 -2.57 -5.86
C LEU A 540 18.65 -3.48 -6.99
N PRO A 541 19.53 -3.98 -7.87
CA PRO A 541 19.15 -5.01 -8.83
C PRO A 541 18.54 -6.21 -8.10
N SER A 542 17.44 -6.75 -8.62
CA SER A 542 16.91 -8.03 -8.14
C SER A 542 17.94 -9.12 -8.44
N GLY A 543 18.48 -9.74 -7.38
CA GLY A 543 19.45 -10.84 -7.47
C GLY A 543 18.83 -12.15 -7.93
#